data_AF-A0A3C1YKL0-F1
#
_entry.id   AF-A0A3C1YKL0-F1
#
_cell.length_a   1.000
_cell.length_b   1.000
_cell.length_c   1.000
_cell.angle_alpha   90.00
_cell.angle_beta   90.00
_cell.angle_gamma   90.00
#
_symmetry.space_group_name_H-M   'P 1'
#
loop_
_entity.id
_entity.type
_entity.pdbx_description
1 polymer ?
#
loop_
_entity_poly.entity_id
_entity_poly.type
_entity_poly.pdbx_seq_one_letter_code
_entity_poly.pdbx_strand_id
1 'polypeptide(L)'
;MGYDSRGGSYEKEKPVVYYCNPITVDEDLKEIYRENVDTKDPVKYLHYTDLYSTVVHNKCQGCACVMNKALMDKLKMVSPDTFIMFDWFTVTACLALGGTAIFDKRAFFLYRQHGTNVMGDKRTFISMLGIRAKYFFNKPDHRRQYMCKNVLKTYGKEIPRMNRLILKEVVQYRKDFSHKLALLFDRGFYHDGLNYAVSFAVAVILGKI
;
A
#
# COMPACT_ATOMS: atom_id res chain seq x y z
N MET A 1 -24.82 3.66 10.60
CA MET A 1 -23.84 2.56 10.40
C MET A 1 -24.06 1.90 9.05
N GLY A 2 -22.97 1.52 8.36
CA GLY A 2 -22.97 0.47 7.33
C GLY A 2 -22.33 -0.79 7.90
N TYR A 3 -22.55 -1.96 7.28
CA TYR A 3 -21.99 -3.24 7.74
C TYR A 3 -21.05 -3.80 6.68
N ASP A 4 -19.91 -4.35 7.10
CA ASP A 4 -19.01 -5.12 6.23
C ASP A 4 -19.50 -6.57 6.05
N SER A 5 -18.86 -7.32 5.16
CA SER A 5 -19.20 -8.72 4.84
C SER A 5 -19.00 -9.70 6.02
N ARG A 6 -18.47 -9.23 7.15
CA ARG A 6 -18.24 -9.98 8.40
C ARG A 6 -19.08 -9.43 9.57
N GLY A 7 -20.04 -8.53 9.30
CA GLY A 7 -20.91 -7.94 10.31
C GLY A 7 -20.29 -6.78 11.11
N GLY A 8 -19.11 -6.29 10.71
CA GLY A 8 -18.47 -5.14 11.33
C GLY A 8 -19.16 -3.84 10.94
N SER A 9 -19.50 -2.99 11.91
CA SER A 9 -20.14 -1.70 11.66
C SER A 9 -19.11 -0.60 11.35
N TYR A 10 -19.36 0.23 10.33
CA TYR A 10 -18.59 1.45 10.06
C TYR A 10 -19.48 2.70 10.02
N GLU A 11 -18.87 3.85 10.33
CA GLU A 11 -19.51 5.16 10.26
C GLU A 11 -19.68 5.57 8.79
N LYS A 12 -20.91 5.85 8.36
CA LYS A 12 -21.22 6.19 6.95
C LYS A 12 -20.52 7.46 6.47
N GLU A 13 -20.20 8.37 7.39
CA GLU A 13 -19.58 9.66 7.11
C GLU A 13 -18.05 9.59 7.01
N LYS A 14 -17.43 8.51 7.50
CA LYS A 14 -15.99 8.31 7.38
C LYS A 14 -15.63 7.65 6.05
N PRO A 15 -14.46 7.97 5.47
CA PRO A 15 -13.97 7.29 4.28
C PRO A 15 -13.83 5.78 4.52
N VAL A 16 -14.32 4.98 3.58
CA VAL A 16 -14.13 3.52 3.59
C VAL A 16 -13.71 3.06 2.22
N VAL A 17 -12.67 2.22 2.19
CA VAL A 17 -12.25 1.46 1.02
C VAL A 17 -12.31 -0.03 1.33
N TYR A 18 -12.86 -0.80 0.42
CA TYR A 18 -12.87 -2.25 0.43
C TYR A 18 -12.02 -2.74 -0.74
N TYR A 19 -11.23 -3.78 -0.54
CA TYR A 19 -10.51 -4.43 -1.63
C TYR A 19 -10.26 -5.91 -1.35
N CYS A 20 -10.00 -6.65 -2.42
CA CYS A 20 -9.59 -8.05 -2.37
C CYS A 20 -8.53 -8.29 -3.45
N ASN A 21 -7.85 -9.44 -3.36
CA ASN A 21 -6.88 -9.81 -4.39
C ASN A 21 -7.56 -10.61 -5.51
N PRO A 22 -7.08 -10.51 -6.76
CA PRO A 22 -7.58 -11.33 -7.85
C PRO A 22 -7.13 -12.79 -7.74
N ILE A 23 -7.82 -13.64 -8.50
CA ILE A 23 -7.24 -14.89 -8.99
C ILE A 23 -6.47 -14.55 -10.27
N THR A 24 -5.15 -14.75 -10.28
CA THR A 24 -4.34 -14.54 -11.47
C THR A 24 -4.54 -15.72 -12.42
N VAL A 25 -4.91 -15.42 -13.66
CA VAL A 25 -5.17 -16.42 -14.70
C VAL A 25 -4.36 -16.14 -15.97
N ASP A 26 -4.10 -17.15 -16.77
CA ASP A 26 -3.48 -17.00 -18.08
C ASP A 26 -4.49 -16.53 -19.16
N GLU A 27 -4.02 -16.45 -20.41
CA GLU A 27 -4.83 -16.03 -21.55
C GLU A 27 -6.05 -16.93 -21.83
N ASP A 28 -5.94 -18.21 -21.48
CA ASP A 28 -6.99 -19.23 -21.59
C ASP A 28 -7.89 -19.29 -20.33
N LEU A 29 -7.75 -18.33 -19.40
CA LEU A 29 -8.43 -18.29 -18.10
C LEU A 29 -8.08 -19.44 -17.15
N LYS A 30 -6.97 -20.15 -17.39
CA LYS A 30 -6.48 -21.15 -16.43
C LYS A 30 -5.77 -20.45 -15.29
N GLU A 31 -6.05 -20.92 -14.09
CA GLU A 31 -5.48 -20.36 -12.87
C GLU A 31 -3.96 -20.54 -12.82
N ILE A 32 -3.25 -19.42 -12.65
CA ILE A 32 -1.81 -19.40 -12.41
C ILE A 32 -1.53 -19.40 -10.90
N TYR A 33 -2.25 -18.54 -10.17
CA TYR A 33 -2.01 -18.28 -8.75
C TYR A 33 -3.16 -17.53 -8.08
N ARG A 34 -3.52 -17.93 -6.85
CA ARG A 34 -4.37 -17.19 -5.93
C ARG A 34 -3.53 -16.56 -4.83
N GLU A 35 -3.49 -15.24 -4.83
CA GLU A 35 -2.88 -14.53 -3.72
C GLU A 35 -3.66 -14.82 -2.42
N ASN A 36 -2.95 -15.16 -1.35
CA ASN A 36 -3.48 -15.55 -0.02
C ASN A 36 -4.09 -16.96 0.12
N VAL A 37 -4.17 -17.76 -0.94
CA VAL A 37 -4.67 -19.16 -0.86
C VAL A 37 -3.56 -20.17 -1.12
N ASP A 38 -2.69 -19.93 -2.11
CA ASP A 38 -1.70 -20.92 -2.54
C ASP A 38 -0.36 -20.86 -1.79
N THR A 39 -0.26 -20.04 -0.74
CA THR A 39 1.01 -19.78 -0.04
C THR A 39 1.09 -20.52 1.29
N LYS A 40 2.14 -21.35 1.46
CA LYS A 40 2.43 -22.08 2.70
C LYS A 40 2.96 -21.21 3.85
N ASP A 41 3.05 -19.90 3.68
CA ASP A 41 3.62 -18.98 4.66
C ASP A 41 2.51 -18.07 5.25
N PRO A 42 1.99 -18.38 6.45
CA PRO A 42 0.92 -17.61 7.09
C PRO A 42 1.36 -16.19 7.52
N VAL A 43 2.66 -15.92 7.61
CA VAL A 43 3.21 -14.61 8.02
C VAL A 43 3.32 -13.66 6.83
N LYS A 44 3.47 -14.21 5.61
CA LYS A 44 3.71 -13.43 4.39
C LYS A 44 2.55 -12.52 3.96
N TYR A 45 1.36 -12.70 4.54
CA TYR A 45 0.15 -11.98 4.14
C TYR A 45 -0.71 -11.51 5.33
N LEU A 46 -0.07 -10.96 6.36
CA LEU A 46 -0.77 -10.04 7.25
C LEU A 46 -1.13 -8.77 6.45
N HIS A 47 -2.38 -8.75 5.96
CA HIS A 47 -3.00 -7.57 5.37
C HIS A 47 -3.42 -6.62 6.47
N TYR A 48 -2.42 -6.06 7.16
CA TYR A 48 -2.61 -4.91 8.01
C TYR A 48 -3.15 -3.77 7.15
N THR A 49 -4.35 -3.32 7.51
CA THR A 49 -5.12 -2.25 6.86
C THR A 49 -4.92 -0.94 7.62
N ASP A 50 -3.69 -0.66 8.04
CA ASP A 50 -3.32 0.58 8.72
C ASP A 50 -2.43 1.47 7.84
N LEU A 51 -2.27 2.72 8.30
CA LEU A 51 -1.57 3.75 7.55
C LEU A 51 -0.08 3.43 7.41
N TYR A 52 0.56 2.83 8.43
CA TYR A 52 1.97 2.49 8.37
C TYR A 52 2.24 1.46 7.28
N SER A 53 1.50 0.34 7.31
CA SER A 53 1.63 -0.74 6.33
C SER A 53 1.42 -0.25 4.90
N THR A 54 0.39 0.57 4.72
CA THR A 54 0.07 1.12 3.40
C THR A 54 1.17 2.04 2.87
N VAL A 55 1.84 2.81 3.74
CA VAL A 55 2.98 3.63 3.32
C VAL A 55 4.20 2.77 2.93
N VAL A 56 4.43 1.65 3.62
CA VAL A 56 5.53 0.73 3.30
C VAL A 56 5.31 0.06 1.94
N HIS A 57 4.09 -0.36 1.65
CA HIS A 57 3.76 -1.07 0.41
C HIS A 57 2.29 -0.88 0.01
N ASN A 58 2.04 -0.72 -1.29
CA ASN A 58 0.68 -0.73 -1.81
C ASN A 58 0.09 -2.15 -1.76
N LYS A 59 -0.94 -2.34 -0.93
CA LYS A 59 -1.69 -3.60 -0.83
C LYS A 59 -3.04 -3.56 -1.57
N CYS A 60 -3.54 -2.40 -2.02
CA CYS A 60 -4.78 -2.30 -2.81
C CYS A 60 -4.42 -2.42 -4.29
N GLN A 61 -5.00 -3.39 -5.00
CA GLN A 61 -4.96 -3.43 -6.45
C GLN A 61 -6.21 -2.75 -6.99
N GLY A 62 -6.04 -1.68 -7.78
CA GLY A 62 -7.13 -0.79 -8.20
C GLY A 62 -8.33 -1.48 -8.86
N CYS A 63 -8.11 -2.59 -9.55
CA CYS A 63 -9.17 -3.38 -10.20
C CYS A 63 -10.20 -3.99 -9.22
N ALA A 64 -9.90 -4.00 -7.92
CA ALA A 64 -10.75 -4.57 -6.87
C ALA A 64 -11.22 -3.56 -5.81
N CYS A 65 -10.82 -2.29 -5.91
CA CYS A 65 -11.05 -1.33 -4.84
C CYS A 65 -12.47 -0.72 -4.99
N VAL A 66 -13.36 -0.98 -4.02
CA VAL A 66 -14.69 -0.38 -3.89
C VAL A 66 -14.64 0.69 -2.79
N MET A 67 -15.31 1.82 -2.98
CA MET A 67 -15.26 2.93 -2.02
C MET A 67 -16.64 3.48 -1.72
N ASN A 68 -16.83 3.97 -0.49
CA ASN A 68 -18.07 4.64 -0.12
C ASN A 68 -18.13 6.08 -0.66
N LYS A 69 -19.32 6.68 -0.58
CA LYS A 69 -19.54 8.06 -1.03
C LYS A 69 -18.62 9.07 -0.34
N ALA A 70 -18.36 8.90 0.96
CA ALA A 70 -17.47 9.80 1.71
C ALA A 70 -16.05 9.82 1.14
N LEU A 71 -15.47 8.65 0.85
CA LEU A 71 -14.14 8.58 0.22
C LEU A 71 -14.17 9.10 -1.23
N MET A 72 -15.19 8.73 -2.01
CA MET A 72 -15.33 9.22 -3.39
C MET A 72 -15.38 10.75 -3.45
N ASP A 73 -16.16 11.38 -2.57
CA ASP A 73 -16.30 12.85 -2.56
C ASP A 73 -14.99 13.54 -2.13
N LYS A 74 -14.15 12.88 -1.31
CA LYS A 74 -12.78 13.35 -1.03
C LYS A 74 -11.88 13.27 -2.27
N LEU A 75 -11.91 12.15 -2.97
CA LEU A 75 -11.04 11.91 -4.13
C LEU A 75 -11.37 12.81 -5.33
N LYS A 76 -12.61 13.28 -5.47
CA LYS A 76 -13.00 14.26 -6.50
C LYS A 76 -12.27 15.61 -6.39
N MET A 77 -11.70 15.92 -5.22
CA MET A 77 -10.95 17.16 -5.00
C MET A 77 -9.49 17.06 -5.49
N VAL A 78 -9.06 15.88 -5.97
CA VAL A 78 -7.67 15.56 -6.29
C VAL A 78 -7.40 15.81 -7.77
N SER A 79 -6.34 16.56 -8.08
CA SER A 79 -5.88 16.70 -9.47
C SER A 79 -5.28 15.37 -9.98
N PRO A 80 -5.51 14.97 -11.24
CA PRO A 80 -4.92 13.75 -11.82
C PRO A 80 -3.40 13.62 -11.63
N ASP A 81 -2.67 14.74 -11.63
CA ASP A 81 -1.20 14.76 -11.48
C ASP A 81 -0.72 14.53 -10.03
N THR A 82 -1.62 14.22 -9.10
CA THR A 82 -1.33 14.12 -7.67
C THR A 82 -0.89 12.71 -7.25
N PHE A 83 -1.07 11.69 -8.09
CA PHE A 83 -0.75 10.31 -7.71
C PHE A 83 -0.01 9.59 -8.81
N ILE A 84 0.94 8.74 -8.41
CA ILE A 84 1.66 7.84 -9.32
C ILE A 84 0.84 6.56 -9.53
N MET A 85 0.10 6.15 -8.50
CA MET A 85 -0.77 5.00 -8.48
C MET A 85 -2.05 5.38 -7.76
N PHE A 86 -3.18 5.42 -8.48
CA PHE A 86 -4.45 5.90 -7.95
C PHE A 86 -4.99 5.02 -6.82
N ASP A 87 -4.82 3.71 -6.96
CA ASP A 87 -5.20 2.72 -5.95
C ASP A 87 -4.42 2.92 -4.64
N TRP A 88 -3.10 3.06 -4.73
CA TRP A 88 -2.25 3.33 -3.57
C TRP A 88 -2.60 4.65 -2.90
N PHE A 89 -2.80 5.71 -3.69
CA PHE A 89 -3.22 7.00 -3.19
C PHE A 89 -4.59 6.92 -2.50
N THR A 90 -5.53 6.19 -3.09
CA THR A 90 -6.89 6.01 -2.56
C THR A 90 -6.88 5.37 -1.18
N VAL A 91 -6.20 4.23 -1.02
CA VAL A 91 -6.14 3.55 0.28
C VAL A 91 -5.38 4.39 1.31
N THR A 92 -4.30 5.08 0.91
CA THR A 92 -3.56 5.93 1.83
C THR A 92 -4.37 7.15 2.26
N ALA A 93 -5.08 7.81 1.34
CA ALA A 93 -5.94 8.94 1.66
C ALA A 93 -7.08 8.53 2.61
N CYS A 94 -7.70 7.38 2.36
CA CYS A 94 -8.73 6.81 3.22
C CYS A 94 -8.23 6.67 4.67
N LEU A 95 -7.10 5.99 4.86
CA LEU A 95 -6.54 5.74 6.18
C LEU A 95 -5.98 7.01 6.83
N ALA A 96 -5.35 7.90 6.05
CA ALA A 96 -4.86 9.18 6.52
C ALA A 96 -5.98 10.05 7.11
N LEU A 97 -7.16 10.05 6.48
CA LEU A 97 -8.34 10.77 6.94
C LEU A 97 -9.05 10.12 8.14
N GLY A 98 -8.49 9.04 8.72
CA GLY A 98 -9.11 8.30 9.82
C GLY A 98 -10.26 7.39 9.38
N GLY A 99 -10.30 7.06 8.10
CA GLY A 99 -11.22 6.09 7.52
C GLY A 99 -10.78 4.64 7.79
N THR A 100 -11.49 3.72 7.15
CA THR A 100 -11.27 2.27 7.31
C THR A 100 -10.95 1.62 5.98
N ALA A 101 -9.88 0.82 5.94
CA ALA A 101 -9.62 -0.08 4.83
C ALA A 101 -10.04 -1.50 5.22
N ILE A 102 -10.81 -2.15 4.35
CA ILE A 102 -11.36 -3.48 4.57
C ILE A 102 -10.77 -4.41 3.52
N PHE A 103 -9.95 -5.35 3.96
CA PHE A 103 -9.42 -6.40 3.10
C PHE A 103 -10.26 -7.67 3.21
N ASP A 104 -10.69 -8.20 2.07
CA ASP A 104 -11.34 -9.51 1.98
C ASP A 104 -10.37 -10.52 1.34
N LYS A 105 -10.18 -11.63 2.05
CA LYS A 105 -9.30 -12.73 1.61
C LYS A 105 -9.88 -13.51 0.43
N ARG A 106 -11.18 -13.41 0.19
CA ARG A 106 -11.85 -14.07 -0.93
C ARG A 106 -11.57 -13.30 -2.21
N ALA A 107 -11.17 -14.02 -3.26
CA ALA A 107 -11.01 -13.46 -4.58
C ALA A 107 -12.35 -13.54 -5.34
N PHE A 108 -12.80 -12.41 -5.88
CA PHE A 108 -14.10 -12.29 -6.56
C PHE A 108 -14.00 -12.07 -8.07
N PHE A 109 -12.79 -11.97 -8.60
CA PHE A 109 -12.56 -11.68 -10.01
C PHE A 109 -11.24 -12.28 -10.49
N LEU A 110 -11.16 -12.47 -11.81
CA LEU A 110 -9.99 -13.00 -12.49
C LEU A 110 -9.15 -11.84 -13.03
N TYR A 111 -7.84 -11.86 -12.79
CA TYR A 111 -6.89 -10.95 -13.41
C TYR A 111 -6.09 -11.71 -14.45
N ARG A 112 -6.36 -11.43 -15.73
CA ARG A 112 -5.65 -12.05 -16.84
C ARG A 112 -4.24 -11.49 -16.94
N GLN A 113 -3.25 -12.35 -16.72
CA GLN A 113 -1.86 -12.03 -16.95
C GLN A 113 -1.43 -12.56 -18.31
N HIS A 114 -1.37 -11.67 -19.29
CA HIS A 114 -0.65 -11.94 -20.54
C HIS A 114 0.86 -11.99 -20.25
N GLY A 115 1.63 -12.75 -21.04
CA GLY A 115 3.09 -12.89 -20.90
C GLY A 115 3.86 -11.55 -20.81
N THR A 116 5.15 -11.59 -20.48
CA THR A 116 6.04 -10.42 -20.21
C THR A 116 5.61 -9.44 -19.11
N ASN A 117 4.48 -9.66 -18.43
CA ASN A 117 4.06 -8.79 -17.33
C ASN A 117 4.96 -8.91 -16.09
N VAL A 118 5.35 -7.75 -15.56
CA VAL A 118 6.43 -7.51 -14.56
C VAL A 118 6.15 -8.09 -13.16
N MET A 119 4.90 -8.47 -12.84
CA MET A 119 4.52 -9.00 -11.54
C MET A 119 3.78 -10.33 -11.70
N GLY A 120 4.44 -11.44 -11.38
CA GLY A 120 3.85 -12.78 -11.39
C GLY A 120 4.83 -13.91 -11.68
N ASP A 121 6.07 -13.60 -12.05
CA ASP A 121 7.04 -14.64 -12.37
C ASP A 121 7.38 -15.50 -11.13
N LYS A 122 7.52 -16.82 -11.32
CA LYS A 122 7.97 -17.76 -10.29
C LYS A 122 9.42 -17.43 -9.95
N ARG A 123 9.60 -16.43 -9.09
CA ARG A 123 10.89 -15.82 -8.79
C ARG A 123 11.77 -16.81 -8.02
N THR A 124 12.76 -17.36 -8.70
CA THR A 124 13.86 -18.10 -8.07
C THR A 124 14.64 -17.18 -7.12
N PHE A 125 15.32 -17.76 -6.13
CA PHE A 125 16.16 -17.00 -5.19
C PHE A 125 17.15 -16.05 -5.89
N ILE A 126 17.72 -16.50 -7.01
CA ILE A 126 18.66 -15.72 -7.84
C ILE A 126 17.97 -14.51 -8.47
N SER A 127 16.76 -14.67 -9.03
CA SER A 127 16.00 -13.56 -9.59
C SER A 127 15.63 -12.50 -8.54
N MET A 128 15.32 -12.94 -7.30
CA MET A 128 15.07 -12.03 -6.19
C MET A 128 16.32 -11.24 -5.79
N LEU A 129 17.49 -11.88 -5.81
CA LEU A 129 18.76 -11.22 -5.53
C LEU A 129 19.07 -10.16 -6.60
N GLY A 130 18.85 -10.48 -7.87
CA GLY A 130 19.03 -9.54 -8.99
C GLY A 130 18.09 -8.34 -8.93
N ILE A 131 16.82 -8.53 -8.54
CA ILE A 131 15.86 -7.43 -8.33
C ILE A 131 16.31 -6.54 -7.17
N ARG A 132 16.77 -7.13 -6.06
CA ARG A 132 17.30 -6.38 -4.92
C ARG A 132 18.54 -5.58 -5.31
N ALA A 133 19.49 -6.20 -6.01
CA ALA A 133 20.68 -5.51 -6.53
C ALA A 133 20.30 -4.35 -7.47
N LYS A 134 19.36 -4.56 -8.40
CA LYS A 134 18.81 -3.48 -9.24
C LYS A 134 18.24 -2.33 -8.41
N TYR A 135 17.58 -2.60 -7.28
CA TYR A 135 17.08 -1.55 -6.39
C TYR A 135 18.22 -0.70 -5.78
N PHE A 136 19.39 -1.30 -5.51
CA PHE A 136 20.58 -0.57 -5.08
C PHE A 136 21.18 0.29 -6.20
N PHE A 137 21.27 -0.22 -7.43
CA PHE A 137 21.94 0.47 -8.54
C PHE A 137 21.04 1.39 -9.38
N ASN A 138 19.72 1.20 -9.35
CA ASN A 138 18.78 2.03 -10.10
C ASN A 138 18.55 3.39 -9.44
N LYS A 139 18.00 4.32 -10.25
CA LYS A 139 17.57 5.65 -9.79
C LYS A 139 16.71 5.56 -8.52
N PRO A 140 16.85 6.51 -7.59
CA PRO A 140 16.03 6.54 -6.38
C PRO A 140 14.54 6.48 -6.69
N ASP A 141 13.84 5.56 -6.01
CA ASP A 141 12.39 5.50 -6.01
C ASP A 141 11.87 6.36 -4.86
N HIS A 142 11.14 7.43 -5.17
CA HIS A 142 10.55 8.33 -4.17
C HIS A 142 9.04 8.24 -4.09
N ARG A 143 8.45 7.13 -4.59
CA ARG A 143 7.01 7.00 -4.69
C ARG A 143 6.31 7.08 -3.34
N ARG A 144 6.89 6.52 -2.26
CA ARG A 144 6.28 6.57 -0.92
C ARG A 144 6.29 7.99 -0.39
N GLN A 145 7.45 8.66 -0.45
CA GLN A 145 7.58 10.05 -0.01
C GLN A 145 6.68 10.98 -0.81
N TYR A 146 6.64 10.83 -2.13
CA TYR A 146 5.80 11.61 -3.04
C TYR A 146 4.31 11.43 -2.72
N MET A 147 3.86 10.19 -2.55
CA MET A 147 2.49 9.86 -2.18
C MET A 147 2.11 10.49 -0.83
N CYS A 148 2.93 10.33 0.22
CA CYS A 148 2.68 10.94 1.53
C CYS A 148 2.64 12.47 1.46
N LYS A 149 3.55 13.08 0.70
CA LYS A 149 3.60 14.53 0.47
C LYS A 149 2.32 15.03 -0.17
N ASN A 150 1.80 14.31 -1.15
CA ASN A 150 0.60 14.70 -1.86
C ASN A 150 -0.66 14.51 -1.02
N VAL A 151 -0.78 13.44 -0.24
CA VAL A 151 -1.87 13.28 0.74
C VAL A 151 -1.86 14.43 1.75
N LEU A 152 -0.70 14.79 2.29
CA LEU A 152 -0.56 15.93 3.21
C LEU A 152 -0.91 17.27 2.55
N LYS A 153 -0.48 17.48 1.30
CA LYS A 153 -0.78 18.70 0.53
C LYS A 153 -2.28 18.85 0.30
N THR A 154 -2.96 17.77 -0.06
CA THR A 154 -4.39 17.79 -0.39
C THR A 154 -5.26 17.89 0.86
N TYR A 155 -4.96 17.11 1.91
CA TYR A 155 -5.88 16.92 3.03
C TYR A 155 -5.32 17.37 4.39
N GLY A 156 -4.16 18.04 4.45
CA GLY A 156 -3.40 18.25 5.69
C GLY A 156 -4.15 18.88 6.88
N LYS A 157 -5.20 19.68 6.61
CA LYS A 157 -6.08 20.27 7.64
C LYS A 157 -7.08 19.27 8.23
N GLU A 158 -7.49 18.28 7.44
CA GLU A 158 -8.51 17.30 7.80
C GLU A 158 -7.90 16.02 8.41
N ILE A 159 -6.62 15.76 8.14
CA ILE A 159 -5.91 14.58 8.66
C ILE A 159 -5.76 14.70 10.20
N PRO A 160 -6.23 13.69 10.96
CA PRO A 160 -6.02 13.63 12.41
C PRO A 160 -4.55 13.74 12.80
N ARG A 161 -4.27 14.33 13.98
CA ARG A 161 -2.90 14.66 14.42
C ARG A 161 -1.94 13.48 14.30
N MET A 162 -2.32 12.29 14.77
CA MET A 162 -1.46 11.11 14.77
C MET A 162 -1.11 10.66 13.34
N ASN A 163 -2.10 10.52 12.46
CA ASN A 163 -1.89 10.16 11.06
C ASN A 163 -1.01 11.19 10.34
N ARG A 164 -1.19 12.47 10.66
CA ARG A 164 -0.37 13.56 10.09
C ARG A 164 1.10 13.44 10.50
N LEU A 165 1.40 12.97 11.71
CA LEU A 165 2.78 12.77 12.16
C LEU A 165 3.45 11.63 11.37
N ILE A 166 2.76 10.50 11.19
CA ILE A 166 3.23 9.36 10.39
C ILE A 166 3.63 9.80 8.97
N LEU A 167 2.74 10.54 8.29
CA LEU A 167 3.02 11.03 6.94
C LEU A 167 4.16 12.05 6.92
N LYS A 168 4.25 12.93 7.93
CA LYS A 168 5.31 13.94 8.03
C LYS A 168 6.69 13.30 8.22
N GLU A 169 6.77 12.27 9.04
CA GLU A 169 8.01 11.53 9.28
C GLU A 169 8.57 10.96 7.96
N VAL A 170 7.69 10.35 7.17
CA VAL A 170 8.02 9.84 5.84
C VAL A 170 8.39 10.96 4.88
N VAL A 171 7.73 12.13 4.93
CA VAL A 171 8.07 13.26 4.05
C VAL A 171 9.40 13.92 4.44
N GLN A 172 9.72 13.97 5.73
CA GLN A 172 10.87 14.72 6.25
C GLN A 172 12.13 13.88 6.43
N TYR A 173 12.07 12.55 6.24
CA TYR A 173 13.18 11.63 6.53
C TYR A 173 14.53 11.95 5.84
N ARG A 174 14.52 12.67 4.70
CA ARG A 174 15.74 13.11 3.99
C ARG A 174 16.26 14.49 4.40
N LYS A 175 15.53 15.20 5.27
CA LYS A 175 15.89 16.58 5.64
C LYS A 175 17.24 16.62 6.35
N ASP A 176 17.45 15.69 7.29
CA ASP A 176 18.68 15.54 8.05
C ASP A 176 18.75 14.13 8.67
N PHE A 177 19.89 13.81 9.29
CA PHE A 177 20.13 12.49 9.86
C PHE A 177 19.18 12.14 11.02
N SER A 178 18.69 13.14 11.77
CA SER A 178 17.78 12.91 12.89
C SER A 178 16.41 12.39 12.42
N HIS A 179 15.86 12.97 11.36
CA HIS A 179 14.60 12.51 10.76
C HIS A 179 14.75 11.13 10.12
N LYS A 180 15.93 10.82 9.56
CA LYS A 180 16.23 9.49 9.03
C LYS A 180 16.23 8.45 10.16
N LEU A 181 16.89 8.74 11.29
CA LEU A 181 16.91 7.83 12.43
C LEU A 181 15.53 7.67 13.06
N ALA A 182 14.75 8.74 13.19
CA ALA A 182 13.37 8.66 13.68
C ALA A 182 12.57 7.62 12.89
N LEU A 183 12.57 7.73 11.55
CA LEU A 183 11.86 6.79 10.68
C LEU A 183 12.42 5.36 10.72
N LEU A 184 13.73 5.20 10.93
CA LEU A 184 14.35 3.89 11.09
C LEU A 184 13.91 3.19 12.39
N PHE A 185 13.63 3.95 13.44
CA PHE A 185 13.28 3.42 14.76
C PHE A 185 11.79 3.44 15.08
N ASP A 186 10.95 4.06 14.26
CA ASP A 186 9.49 3.93 14.41
C ASP A 186 9.03 2.51 14.05
N ARG A 187 8.76 1.73 15.10
CA ARG A 187 8.31 0.32 15.01
C ARG A 187 7.01 0.15 14.23
N GLY A 188 6.22 1.21 14.07
CA GLY A 188 5.02 1.20 13.23
C GLY A 188 5.30 0.79 11.79
N PHE A 189 6.48 1.06 11.23
CA PHE A 189 6.80 0.68 9.84
C PHE A 189 7.33 -0.75 9.65
N TYR A 190 7.46 -1.55 10.72
CA TYR A 190 8.18 -2.83 10.70
C TYR A 190 7.35 -4.05 11.13
N HIS A 191 6.02 -3.93 11.21
CA HIS A 191 5.14 -5.01 11.68
C HIS A 191 4.57 -5.90 10.56
N ASP A 192 4.71 -5.50 9.30
CA ASP A 192 4.24 -6.23 8.10
C ASP A 192 5.03 -7.52 7.78
N GLY A 193 6.03 -7.87 8.59
CA GLY A 193 6.90 -9.04 8.41
C GLY A 193 8.33 -8.70 8.01
N LEU A 194 9.25 -9.63 8.28
CA LEU A 194 10.70 -9.39 8.22
C LEU A 194 11.19 -8.92 6.84
N ASN A 195 10.65 -9.48 5.76
CA ASN A 195 11.06 -9.10 4.40
C ASN A 195 10.71 -7.63 4.08
N TYR A 196 9.52 -7.18 4.46
CA TYR A 196 9.09 -5.79 4.27
C TYR A 196 9.88 -4.86 5.17
N ALA A 197 10.08 -5.26 6.44
CA ALA A 197 10.88 -4.52 7.40
C ALA A 197 12.31 -4.26 6.91
N VAL A 198 13.02 -5.30 6.46
CA VAL A 198 14.38 -5.18 5.92
C VAL A 198 14.39 -4.33 4.65
N SER A 199 13.45 -4.57 3.73
CA SER A 199 13.38 -3.80 2.48
C SER A 199 13.11 -2.32 2.73
N PHE A 200 12.26 -1.99 3.70
CA PHE A 200 11.95 -0.62 4.08
C PHE A 200 13.15 0.05 4.74
N ALA A 201 13.80 -0.60 5.72
CA ALA A 201 15.00 -0.08 6.37
C ALA A 201 16.11 0.24 5.36
N VAL A 202 16.40 -0.69 4.45
CA VAL A 202 17.40 -0.49 3.38
C VAL A 202 17.02 0.73 2.52
N ALA A 203 15.75 0.84 2.12
CA ALA A 203 15.29 1.98 1.34
C ALA A 203 15.44 3.31 2.10
N VAL A 204 15.16 3.35 3.40
CA VAL A 204 15.35 4.54 4.25
C VAL A 204 16.83 4.93 4.35
N ILE A 205 17.71 3.95 4.61
CA ILE A 205 19.17 4.16 4.72
C ILE A 205 19.71 4.78 3.42
N LEU A 206 19.38 4.17 2.29
CA LEU A 206 19.78 4.61 0.95
C LEU A 206 19.11 5.91 0.50
N GLY A 207 18.13 6.43 1.24
CA GLY A 207 17.40 7.62 0.84
C GLY A 207 16.49 7.38 -0.36
N LYS A 208 15.88 6.20 -0.51
CA LYS A 208 15.07 5.75 -1.66
C LYS A 208 13.65 5.28 -1.26
N ILE A 209 12.97 6.04 -0.41
CA ILE A 209 11.51 5.92 -0.19
C ILE A 209 10.79 7.11 -0.80
#